data_AF-A0A1M4UTA3-F1
#
_entry.id   AF-A0A1M4UTA3-F1
#
_cell.length_a   1.000
_cell.length_b   1.000
_cell.length_c   1.000
_cell.angle_alpha   90.00
_cell.angle_beta   90.00
_cell.angle_gamma   90.00
#
_symmetry.space_group_name_H-M   'P 1'
#
loop_
_entity.id
_entity.type
_entity.pdbx_description
1 polymer ?
#
loop_
_entity_poly.entity_id
_entity_poly.type
_entity_poly.pdbx_seq_one_letter_code
_entity_poly.pdbx_strand_id
1 'polypeptide(L)'
;MIKKIAGFALVVAILTSSAMAAPAKSPQTYKAAPALAVEILIEHGENPEGQIIKEVSSKLGPRGTFMGLEKDDPHYKHAVMHYLHHTIGAIEMEQKDCENVEMN
;
A
#
# COMPACT_ATOMS: atom_id res chain seq x y z
N MET A 1 -17.03 -15.46 63.21
CA MET A 1 -17.87 -14.78 62.21
C MET A 1 -17.06 -14.71 60.91
N ILE A 2 -17.18 -15.72 60.05
CA ILE A 2 -18.05 -15.81 58.85
C ILE A 2 -17.52 -14.98 57.67
N LYS A 3 -17.03 -15.75 56.70
CA LYS A 3 -16.67 -15.51 55.30
C LYS A 3 -17.66 -14.59 54.55
N LYS A 4 -17.18 -13.88 53.52
CA LYS A 4 -17.45 -14.17 52.09
C LYS A 4 -16.98 -13.04 51.17
N ILE A 5 -16.20 -13.43 50.17
CA ILE A 5 -15.95 -12.70 48.93
C ILE A 5 -17.27 -12.72 48.15
N ALA A 6 -17.77 -11.54 47.80
CA ALA A 6 -18.77 -11.34 46.76
C ALA A 6 -18.16 -10.25 45.86
N GLY A 7 -17.66 -10.58 44.67
CA GLY A 7 -18.44 -11.21 43.63
C GLY A 7 -18.99 -10.13 42.72
N PHE A 8 -18.09 -9.30 42.16
CA PHE A 8 -18.43 -8.43 41.03
C PHE A 8 -18.52 -9.32 39.79
N ALA A 9 -19.63 -10.06 39.69
CA ALA A 9 -20.05 -10.72 38.47
C ALA A 9 -20.53 -9.63 37.50
N LEU A 10 -19.59 -9.00 36.78
CA LEU A 10 -19.95 -8.25 35.59
C LEU A 10 -20.28 -9.27 34.50
N VAL A 11 -21.57 -9.59 34.47
CA VAL A 11 -22.37 -10.22 33.43
C VAL A 11 -21.68 -10.14 32.05
N VAL A 12 -20.89 -11.17 31.73
CA VAL A 12 -20.56 -11.52 30.34
C VAL A 12 -21.78 -12.27 29.81
N ALA A 13 -22.85 -11.53 29.56
CA ALA A 13 -24.00 -12.06 28.87
C ALA A 13 -24.28 -11.16 27.66
N ILE A 14 -24.21 -11.82 26.51
CA ILE A 14 -24.96 -11.48 25.31
C ILE A 14 -24.34 -10.38 24.46
N LEU A 15 -23.32 -10.77 23.69
CA LEU A 15 -23.28 -10.45 22.26
C LEU A 15 -23.00 -11.73 21.45
N THR A 16 -23.80 -12.77 21.70
CA THR A 16 -24.14 -13.72 20.63
C THR A 16 -25.07 -13.00 19.68
N SER A 17 -24.50 -12.22 18.79
CA SER A 17 -25.24 -11.56 17.71
C SER A 17 -24.32 -11.51 16.53
N SER A 18 -24.36 -12.59 15.76
CA SER A 18 -23.76 -12.72 14.44
C SER A 18 -22.25 -12.39 14.38
N ALA A 19 -21.45 -13.42 14.16
CA ALA A 19 -20.35 -13.29 13.21
C ALA A 19 -20.96 -12.89 11.84
N MET A 20 -21.42 -11.65 11.73
CA MET A 20 -21.45 -10.99 10.44
C MET A 20 -19.99 -10.95 10.07
N ALA A 21 -19.65 -11.73 9.04
CA ALA A 21 -18.37 -11.64 8.37
C ALA A 21 -17.97 -10.16 8.35
N ALA A 22 -16.88 -9.82 9.03
CA ALA A 22 -16.23 -8.54 8.78
C ALA A 22 -16.14 -8.45 7.26
N PRO A 23 -16.70 -7.42 6.61
CA PRO A 23 -16.51 -7.28 5.18
C PRO A 23 -15.01 -7.32 4.99
N ALA A 24 -14.53 -8.35 4.29
CA ALA A 24 -13.13 -8.47 3.91
C ALA A 24 -12.72 -7.08 3.42
N LYS A 25 -11.66 -6.54 4.04
CA LYS A 25 -11.16 -5.17 3.83
C LYS A 25 -11.49 -4.70 2.41
N SER A 26 -12.22 -3.58 2.34
CA SER A 26 -12.70 -2.95 1.12
C SER A 26 -11.63 -2.96 0.01
N PRO A 27 -12.04 -2.94 -1.27
CA PRO A 27 -11.18 -3.28 -2.40
C PRO A 27 -9.92 -2.44 -2.36
N GLN A 28 -8.78 -3.03 -2.73
CA GLN A 28 -7.54 -2.29 -2.96
C GLN A 28 -7.85 -1.16 -3.95
N THR A 29 -8.17 0.02 -3.44
CA THR A 29 -8.28 1.23 -4.25
C THR A 29 -6.83 1.55 -4.59
N TYR A 30 -6.36 1.01 -5.71
CA TYR A 30 -4.97 1.13 -6.11
C TYR A 30 -4.59 2.62 -6.18
N LYS A 31 -3.54 2.98 -5.43
CA LYS A 31 -3.09 4.37 -5.30
C LYS A 31 -2.56 4.87 -6.65
N ALA A 32 -2.78 6.15 -6.95
CA ALA A 32 -2.21 6.76 -8.15
C ALA A 32 -0.67 6.75 -8.08
N ALA A 33 0.01 6.77 -9.23
CA ALA A 33 1.47 6.65 -9.28
C ALA A 33 2.22 7.68 -8.40
N PRO A 34 1.78 8.95 -8.30
CA PRO A 34 2.45 9.92 -7.42
C PRO A 34 2.36 9.55 -5.94
N ALA A 35 1.20 9.08 -5.48
CA ALA A 35 1.02 8.63 -4.10
C ALA A 35 1.84 7.36 -3.82
N LEU A 36 1.93 6.47 -4.82
CA LEU A 36 2.74 5.27 -4.73
C LEU A 36 4.24 5.58 -4.71
N ALA A 37 4.69 6.59 -5.47
CA ALA A 37 6.06 7.07 -5.45
C ALA A 37 6.46 7.63 -4.09
N VAL A 38 5.59 8.39 -3.41
CA VAL A 38 5.82 8.85 -2.04
C VAL A 38 6.07 7.66 -1.10
N GLU A 39 5.24 6.62 -1.21
CA GLU A 39 5.38 5.42 -0.38
C GLU A 39 6.69 4.68 -0.66
N ILE A 40 7.03 4.49 -1.94
CA ILE A 40 8.27 3.82 -2.34
C ILE A 40 9.50 4.60 -1.83
N LEU A 41 9.51 5.92 -1.96
CA LEU A 41 10.62 6.75 -1.47
C LEU A 41 10.81 6.59 0.05
N ILE A 42 9.71 6.67 0.81
CA ILE A 42 9.74 6.46 2.26
C ILE A 42 10.18 5.03 2.61
N GLU A 43 9.71 4.02 1.88
CA GLU A 43 10.12 2.61 2.05
C GLU A 43 11.63 2.42 1.82
N HIS A 44 12.25 3.22 0.95
CA HIS A 44 13.69 3.18 0.65
C HIS A 44 14.53 4.14 1.50
N GLY A 45 13.93 4.84 2.47
CA GLY A 45 14.63 5.79 3.34
C GLY A 45 14.91 7.15 2.69
N GLU A 46 14.29 7.42 1.55
CA GLU A 46 14.44 8.65 0.76
C GLU A 46 13.36 9.67 1.12
N ASN A 47 13.70 10.96 0.99
CA ASN A 47 12.74 12.03 1.26
C ASN A 47 11.86 12.28 0.02
N PRO A 48 10.52 12.22 0.11
CA PRO A 48 9.64 12.44 -1.03
C PRO A 48 9.61 13.92 -1.46
N GLU A 49 10.57 14.32 -2.28
CA GLU A 49 10.66 15.68 -2.77
C GLU A 49 9.53 16.01 -3.74
N GLY A 50 8.94 17.20 -3.60
CA GLY A 50 7.82 17.64 -4.45
C GLY A 50 8.16 17.66 -5.95
N GLN A 51 9.42 17.87 -6.32
CA GLN A 51 9.87 17.81 -7.72
C GLN A 51 9.78 16.40 -8.31
N ILE A 52 10.19 15.38 -7.55
CA ILE A 52 10.11 13.96 -7.94
C ILE A 52 8.65 13.56 -8.13
N ILE A 53 7.79 13.93 -7.18
CA ILE A 53 6.35 13.61 -7.24
C ILE A 53 5.67 14.31 -8.43
N LYS A 54 6.06 15.56 -8.73
CA LYS A 54 5.58 16.28 -9.91
C LYS A 54 6.03 15.61 -11.20
N GLU A 55 7.25 15.11 -11.25
CA GLU A 55 7.77 14.40 -12.41
C GLU A 55 7.01 13.08 -12.64
N VAL A 56 6.80 12.27 -11.60
CA VAL A 56 5.97 11.06 -11.66
C VAL A 56 4.55 11.40 -12.11
N SER A 57 3.97 12.49 -11.60
CA SER A 57 2.64 12.96 -12.01
C SER A 57 2.56 13.32 -13.49
N SER A 58 3.66 13.84 -14.07
CA SER A 58 3.72 14.22 -15.48
C SER A 58 3.66 13.02 -16.44
N LYS A 59 3.92 11.81 -15.94
CA LYS A 59 3.87 10.56 -16.70
C LYS A 59 2.52 9.84 -16.60
N LEU A 60 1.55 10.43 -15.91
CA LEU A 60 0.20 9.88 -15.86
C LEU A 60 -0.48 10.02 -17.22
N GLY A 61 -0.91 8.88 -17.76
CA GLY A 61 -1.73 8.82 -18.96
C GLY A 61 -3.23 8.91 -18.66
N PRO A 62 -4.07 8.74 -19.70
CA PRO A 62 -5.52 8.70 -19.55
C PRO A 62 -5.95 7.70 -18.47
N ARG A 63 -7.02 8.02 -17.76
CA ARG A 63 -7.59 7.19 -16.67
C ARG A 63 -6.64 6.92 -15.50
N GLY A 64 -5.54 7.68 -15.40
CA GLY A 64 -4.54 7.51 -14.34
C GLY A 64 -3.64 6.30 -14.56
N THR A 65 -3.44 5.91 -15.81
CA THR A 65 -2.41 4.95 -16.22
C THR A 65 -1.02 5.52 -15.96
N PHE A 66 -0.03 4.66 -15.76
CA PHE A 66 1.36 5.05 -15.60
C PHE A 66 2.22 4.18 -16.51
N MET A 67 2.93 4.80 -17.45
CA MET A 67 3.72 4.10 -18.47
C MET A 67 2.91 3.04 -19.25
N GLY A 68 1.62 3.29 -19.46
CA GLY A 68 0.71 2.38 -20.19
C GLY A 68 0.02 1.32 -19.32
N LEU A 69 0.35 1.23 -18.03
CA LEU A 69 -0.29 0.28 -17.11
C LEU A 69 -1.44 0.93 -16.34
N GLU A 70 -2.56 0.20 -16.19
CA GLU A 70 -3.66 0.60 -15.32
C GLU A 70 -3.31 0.33 -13.85
N LYS A 71 -4.00 1.00 -12.92
CA LYS A 71 -3.63 0.97 -11.49
C LYS A 71 -3.75 -0.42 -10.86
N ASP A 72 -4.61 -1.27 -11.42
CA ASP A 72 -4.87 -2.65 -11.04
C ASP A 72 -3.93 -3.66 -11.71
N ASP A 73 -3.06 -3.22 -12.62
CA ASP A 73 -2.03 -4.08 -13.18
C ASP A 73 -1.03 -4.50 -12.08
N PRO A 74 -0.71 -5.80 -11.94
CA PRO A 74 0.25 -6.27 -10.93
C PRO A 74 1.64 -5.63 -11.07
N HIS A 75 2.00 -5.18 -12.27
CA HIS A 75 3.28 -4.50 -12.55
C HIS A 75 3.22 -2.99 -12.32
N TYR A 76 2.06 -2.43 -11.96
CA TYR A 76 1.92 -0.98 -11.79
C TYR A 76 2.86 -0.43 -10.71
N LYS A 77 2.96 -1.08 -9.55
CA LYS A 77 3.92 -0.68 -8.49
C LYS A 77 5.35 -0.83 -8.97
N HIS A 78 5.65 -1.92 -9.67
CA HIS A 78 6.98 -2.17 -10.20
C HIS A 78 7.38 -1.10 -11.22
N ALA A 79 6.48 -0.70 -12.13
CA ALA A 79 6.76 0.35 -13.11
C ALA A 79 7.07 1.72 -12.46
N VAL A 80 6.35 2.08 -11.39
CA VAL A 80 6.66 3.30 -10.62
C VAL A 80 8.04 3.19 -9.98
N MET A 81 8.37 2.05 -9.40
CA MET A 81 9.67 1.78 -8.78
C MET A 81 10.81 1.85 -9.83
N HIS A 82 10.64 1.19 -10.97
CA HIS A 82 11.59 1.19 -12.09
C HIS A 82 11.78 2.60 -12.69
N TYR A 83 10.72 3.41 -12.75
CA TYR A 83 10.84 4.82 -13.17
C TYR A 83 11.64 5.65 -12.18
N LEU A 84 11.38 5.50 -10.87
CA LEU A 84 12.14 6.17 -9.82
C LEU A 84 13.62 5.75 -9.84
N HIS A 85 13.91 4.48 -10.11
CA HIS A 85 15.28 3.95 -10.17
C HIS A 85 16.02 4.34 -11.45
N HIS A 86 15.52 3.98 -12.63
CA HIS A 86 16.26 4.15 -13.88
C HIS A 86 16.13 5.53 -14.52
N THR A 87 15.02 6.25 -14.30
CA THR A 87 14.80 7.56 -14.94
C THR A 87 15.14 8.71 -14.01
N ILE A 88 14.60 8.70 -12.79
CA ILE A 88 14.86 9.79 -11.83
C ILE A 88 16.16 9.55 -11.06
N GLY A 89 16.53 8.29 -10.78
CA GLY A 89 17.67 7.97 -9.92
C GLY A 89 17.41 8.31 -8.45
N ALA A 90 16.14 8.31 -8.03
CA ALA A 90 15.73 8.68 -6.67
C ALA A 90 15.78 7.52 -5.67
N ILE A 91 15.87 6.27 -6.14
CA ILE A 91 16.02 5.08 -5.30
C ILE A 91 17.04 4.13 -5.94
N GLU A 92 17.68 3.30 -5.14
CA GLU A 92 18.40 2.13 -5.62
C GLU A 92 17.48 0.89 -5.56
N MET A 93 17.56 0.03 -6.58
CA MET A 93 16.90 -1.26 -6.59
C MET A 93 17.95 -2.36 -6.66
N GLU A 94 17.72 -3.48 -5.97
CA GLU A 94 18.57 -4.65 -6.15
C GLU A 94 18.40 -5.19 -7.59
N GLN A 95 19.50 -5.66 -8.19
CA GLN A 95 19.50 -6.15 -9.56
C GLN A 95 18.47 -7.27 -9.79
N LYS A 96 18.26 -8.13 -8.79
CA LYS A 96 17.23 -9.18 -8.81
C LYS A 96 15.80 -8.63 -8.94
N ASP A 97 15.53 -7.46 -8.38
CA ASP A 97 14.20 -6.85 -8.38
C ASP A 97 13.96 -6.04 -9.66
N CYS A 98 15.04 -5.57 -10.32
CA CYS A 98 14.99 -5.02 -11.69
C CYS A 98 14.77 -6.11 -12.75
N GLU A 99 15.42 -7.26 -12.60
CA GLU A 99 15.44 -8.34 -13.62
C GLU A 99 14.26 -9.33 -13.47
N ASN A 100 13.66 -9.48 -12.28
CA ASN A 100 12.52 -10.39 -12.04
C ASN A 100 11.16 -9.92 -12.62
N VAL A 101 11.15 -9.02 -13.61
CA VAL A 101 9.99 -8.83 -14.49
C VAL A 101 10.04 -9.86 -15.63
N GLU A 102 10.51 -11.07 -15.36
CA GLU A 102 10.30 -12.18 -16.30
C GLU A 102 8.82 -12.58 -16.20
N MET A 103 8.08 -12.06 -17.17
CA MET A 103 6.85 -12.57 -17.76
C MET A 103 6.46 -13.96 -17.22
N ASN A 104 5.48 -14.01 -16.32
CA ASN A 104 4.72 -15.22 -16.05
C ASN A 104 3.23 -14.89 -16.11
#